data_AF-A0A2K2V8M6-F1
#
_entry.id   AF-A0A2K2V8M6-F1
#
_cell.length_a   1.000
_cell.length_b   1.000
_cell.length_c   1.000
_cell.angle_alpha   90.00
_cell.angle_beta   90.00
_cell.angle_gamma   90.00
#
_symmetry.space_group_name_H-M   'P 1'
#
loop_
_entity.id
_entity.type
_entity.pdbx_description
1 polymer ?
#
loop_
_entity_poly.entity_id
_entity_poly.type
_entity_poly.pdbx_seq_one_letter_code
_entity_poly.pdbx_strand_id
1 'polypeptide(L)'
;MSRDGGRIKIGIVTGKKAFPFIAEVAKEIEKKEPVEFVLVSLNIAVISLVTTDTVRSSLERNPNLISALKDCDFVLVPGTLKGDAGKIGELLGIPVYKAGVQPSSLPRVIKALLMGQELSPIEPADSLLKLKDESVLRSVLEDVYLNSKKSFNIGDLGIPERPPPIVIAAETPVTLPIEELESHARYLEESGAEIVVAGIPFGESLEEGRKRIAAVARGLNSAVLGVDSANPKILIEGASMGAELLLSLSLGNMDALSGVKEEAFVVIPGDPIRGDVPKSVYEVASSLSRTISIAREKGFKKLIADPILYPPGLGFADSLNSYRLVSSHLPNTPLFAGLSNVVELFDADSPGLVALLVQLLGEIGVSVMLTSEESWKAKGSTLEARGASLLTSYSLKARAPPQDAGIDLLFLKEKEPPLNFYLPEGSIVEKVLEEPEAEIQRGLFFTVGADHAKKTIVACAHRAEGITCFEGSSARSIYKKILSTIKEVSPEHAAYLGYELSRAEISLILGKTYIQDGDILRSLVNKKDNILSIYDQLKRKVTGNE
;
A
#
# COMPACT_ATOMS: atom_id res chain seq x y z
N MET A 1 -37.00 -4.69 -13.31
CA MET A 1 -37.36 -4.09 -14.61
C MET A 1 -36.87 -5.03 -15.71
N SER A 2 -37.78 -5.80 -16.31
CA SER A 2 -37.61 -6.32 -17.67
C SER A 2 -38.98 -6.29 -18.32
N ARG A 3 -39.09 -5.59 -19.45
CA ARG A 3 -40.14 -5.89 -20.44
C ARG A 3 -39.46 -6.88 -21.40
N ASP A 4 -40.00 -8.09 -21.45
CA ASP A 4 -39.66 -9.16 -22.40
C ASP A 4 -38.19 -9.55 -22.55
N GLY A 5 -37.73 -10.59 -21.83
CA GLY A 5 -36.69 -11.58 -22.23
C GLY A 5 -35.40 -11.14 -22.96
N GLY A 6 -35.12 -9.84 -23.04
CA GLY A 6 -34.12 -9.21 -23.88
C GLY A 6 -32.99 -8.64 -23.04
N ARG A 7 -31.83 -8.48 -23.66
CA ARG A 7 -30.66 -7.88 -23.03
C ARG A 7 -30.95 -6.42 -22.71
N ILE A 8 -30.53 -5.97 -21.51
CA ILE A 8 -30.63 -4.57 -21.10
C ILE A 8 -29.62 -3.77 -21.92
N LYS A 9 -30.06 -2.73 -22.63
CA LYS A 9 -29.21 -1.85 -23.44
C LYS A 9 -28.70 -0.69 -22.60
N ILE A 10 -27.39 -0.60 -22.44
CA ILE A 10 -26.74 0.38 -21.58
C ILE A 10 -25.82 1.27 -22.42
N GLY A 11 -26.12 2.56 -22.46
CA GLY A 11 -25.21 3.53 -23.08
C GLY A 11 -24.05 3.85 -22.15
N ILE A 12 -22.80 3.90 -22.62
CA ILE A 12 -21.67 4.39 -21.84
C ILE A 12 -21.02 5.55 -22.57
N VAL A 13 -21.02 6.72 -21.94
CA VAL A 13 -20.34 7.91 -22.46
C VAL A 13 -18.97 8.02 -21.80
N THR A 14 -17.91 8.05 -22.60
CA THR A 14 -16.53 8.14 -22.09
C THR A 14 -15.66 9.06 -22.96
N GLY A 15 -14.42 9.30 -22.51
CA GLY A 15 -13.42 10.09 -23.23
C GLY A 15 -12.46 9.21 -24.03
N LYS A 16 -11.68 9.82 -24.93
CA LYS A 16 -10.77 9.11 -25.84
C LYS A 16 -9.77 8.19 -25.15
N LYS A 17 -9.18 8.63 -24.03
CA LYS A 17 -8.16 7.83 -23.33
C LYS A 17 -8.73 6.58 -22.64
N ALA A 18 -9.94 6.66 -22.10
CA ALA A 18 -10.56 5.55 -21.37
C ALA A 18 -11.35 4.60 -22.28
N PHE A 19 -11.72 5.02 -23.48
CA PHE A 19 -12.55 4.24 -24.41
C PHE A 19 -12.00 2.83 -24.70
N PRO A 20 -10.70 2.61 -25.03
CA PRO A 20 -10.20 1.26 -25.33
C PRO A 20 -10.40 0.29 -24.17
N PHE A 21 -10.11 0.75 -22.94
CA PHE A 21 -10.27 -0.03 -21.72
C PHE A 21 -11.75 -0.33 -21.43
N ILE A 22 -12.62 0.69 -21.51
CA ILE A 22 -14.07 0.51 -21.31
C ILE A 22 -14.64 -0.48 -22.33
N ALA A 23 -14.19 -0.43 -23.58
CA ALA A 23 -14.62 -1.36 -24.61
C ALA A 23 -14.19 -2.81 -24.34
N GLU A 24 -12.98 -3.03 -23.82
CA GLU A 24 -12.51 -4.35 -23.39
C GLU A 24 -13.37 -4.88 -22.23
N VAL A 25 -13.57 -4.06 -21.19
CA VAL A 25 -14.35 -4.42 -20.01
C VAL A 25 -15.82 -4.70 -20.37
N ALA A 26 -16.43 -3.86 -21.21
CA ALA A 26 -17.81 -4.04 -21.68
C ALA A 26 -18.00 -5.39 -22.36
N LYS A 27 -17.07 -5.79 -23.26
CA LYS A 27 -17.10 -7.10 -23.93
C LYS A 27 -17.02 -8.27 -22.96
N GLU A 28 -16.21 -8.16 -21.90
CA GLU A 28 -16.11 -9.20 -20.88
C GLU A 28 -17.38 -9.32 -20.04
N ILE A 29 -18.08 -8.21 -19.79
CA ILE A 29 -19.37 -8.21 -19.08
C ILE A 29 -20.46 -8.83 -19.97
N GLU A 30 -20.56 -8.46 -21.25
CA GLU A 30 -21.55 -9.00 -22.20
C GLU A 30 -21.47 -10.52 -22.38
N LYS A 31 -20.30 -11.13 -22.13
CA LYS A 31 -20.12 -12.59 -22.14
C LYS A 31 -20.77 -13.28 -20.95
N LYS A 32 -20.94 -12.58 -19.83
CA LYS A 32 -21.33 -13.15 -18.53
C LYS A 32 -22.71 -12.71 -18.09
N GLU A 33 -23.15 -11.53 -18.53
CA GLU A 33 -24.35 -10.87 -18.05
C GLU A 33 -25.31 -10.55 -19.22
N PRO A 34 -26.63 -10.51 -18.99
CA PRO A 34 -27.63 -10.26 -20.03
C PRO A 34 -27.75 -8.76 -20.38
N VAL A 35 -26.63 -8.15 -20.80
CA VAL A 35 -26.53 -6.73 -21.16
C VAL A 35 -25.96 -6.54 -22.57
N GLU A 36 -26.23 -5.39 -23.16
CA GLU A 36 -25.67 -4.93 -24.44
C GLU A 36 -25.21 -3.48 -24.28
N PHE A 37 -23.98 -3.15 -24.66
CA PHE A 37 -23.42 -1.81 -24.49
C PHE A 37 -23.40 -0.98 -25.78
N VAL A 38 -23.88 0.26 -25.68
CA VAL A 38 -23.68 1.30 -26.69
C VAL A 38 -22.59 2.26 -26.21
N LEU A 39 -21.37 2.09 -26.72
CA LEU A 39 -20.21 2.88 -26.30
C LEU A 39 -20.06 4.15 -27.11
N VAL A 40 -20.07 5.30 -26.45
CA VAL A 40 -19.88 6.62 -27.05
C VAL A 40 -18.60 7.27 -26.55
N SER A 41 -17.62 7.48 -27.44
CA SER A 41 -16.44 8.29 -27.15
C SER A 41 -16.68 9.74 -27.56
N LEU A 42 -16.62 10.66 -26.59
CA LEU A 42 -16.57 12.09 -26.88
C LEU A 42 -15.17 12.51 -27.34
N ASN A 43 -15.08 13.60 -28.10
CA ASN A 43 -13.81 14.22 -28.49
C ASN A 43 -13.18 15.00 -27.31
N ILE A 44 -13.07 14.35 -26.15
CA ILE A 44 -12.51 14.88 -24.91
C ILE A 44 -11.46 13.85 -24.46
N ALA A 45 -10.23 14.30 -24.21
CA ALA A 45 -9.14 13.38 -23.87
C ALA A 45 -9.39 12.66 -22.53
N VAL A 46 -9.79 13.40 -21.51
CA VAL A 46 -10.09 12.91 -20.16
C VAL A 46 -11.43 13.48 -19.71
N ILE A 47 -12.50 12.71 -19.91
CA ILE A 47 -13.87 13.13 -19.59
C ILE A 47 -14.11 13.27 -18.07
N SER A 48 -13.31 12.61 -17.23
CA SER A 48 -13.44 12.67 -15.76
C SER A 48 -13.13 14.05 -15.16
N LEU A 49 -12.52 14.96 -15.94
CA LEU A 49 -12.12 16.30 -15.49
C LEU A 49 -13.10 17.40 -15.90
N VAL A 50 -14.16 17.08 -16.65
CA VAL A 50 -15.12 18.06 -17.16
C VAL A 50 -16.43 18.07 -16.36
N THR A 51 -17.32 19.02 -16.67
CA THR A 51 -18.65 19.11 -16.06
C THR A 51 -19.70 18.38 -16.89
N THR A 52 -20.84 18.07 -16.28
CA THR A 52 -22.00 17.50 -17.00
C THR A 52 -22.51 18.45 -18.09
N ASP A 53 -22.39 19.77 -17.91
CA ASP A 53 -22.75 20.77 -18.93
C ASP A 53 -21.83 20.71 -20.17
N THR A 54 -20.53 20.46 -19.99
CA THR A 54 -19.60 20.25 -21.11
C THR A 54 -19.92 18.97 -21.88
N VAL A 55 -20.25 17.89 -21.17
CA VAL A 55 -20.67 16.63 -21.78
C VAL A 55 -21.96 16.82 -22.57
N ARG A 56 -22.97 17.48 -21.99
CA ARG A 56 -24.23 17.83 -22.66
C ARG A 56 -23.99 18.63 -23.94
N SER A 57 -23.20 19.70 -23.87
CA SER A 57 -22.86 20.54 -25.02
C SER A 57 -22.15 19.76 -26.14
N SER A 58 -21.31 18.78 -25.77
CA SER A 58 -20.61 17.92 -26.73
C SER A 58 -21.58 16.96 -27.45
N LEU A 59 -22.56 16.41 -26.73
CA LEU A 59 -23.61 15.57 -27.29
C LEU A 59 -24.54 16.36 -28.22
N GLU A 60 -24.95 17.58 -27.83
CA GLU A 60 -25.79 18.47 -28.65
C GLU A 60 -25.18 18.77 -30.02
N ARG A 61 -23.85 18.89 -30.10
CA ARG A 61 -23.12 19.11 -31.36
C ARG A 61 -23.08 17.88 -32.27
N ASN A 62 -23.50 16.71 -31.80
CA ASN A 62 -23.40 15.45 -32.53
C ASN A 62 -24.72 14.66 -32.47
N PRO A 63 -25.72 15.00 -33.31
CA PRO A 63 -27.03 14.37 -33.32
C PRO A 63 -27.01 12.83 -33.46
N ASN A 64 -26.03 12.28 -34.19
CA ASN A 64 -25.86 10.84 -34.35
C ASN A 64 -25.57 10.13 -33.01
N LEU A 65 -24.79 10.76 -32.13
CA LEU A 65 -24.48 10.20 -30.81
C LEU A 65 -25.72 10.21 -29.90
N ILE A 66 -26.53 11.27 -29.99
CA ILE A 66 -27.82 11.35 -29.29
C ILE A 66 -28.73 10.23 -29.74
N SER A 67 -28.88 10.01 -31.06
CA SER A 67 -29.73 8.95 -31.59
C SER A 67 -29.31 7.58 -31.09
N ALA A 68 -28.00 7.29 -31.09
CA ALA A 68 -27.47 6.00 -30.61
C ALA A 68 -27.75 5.78 -29.11
N LEU A 69 -27.66 6.82 -28.29
CA LEU A 69 -27.90 6.72 -26.85
C LEU A 69 -29.38 6.62 -26.51
N LYS A 70 -30.28 7.24 -27.27
CA LYS A 70 -31.73 7.22 -27.04
C LYS A 70 -32.36 5.83 -27.12
N ASP A 71 -31.72 4.92 -27.85
CA ASP A 71 -32.17 3.53 -28.00
C ASP A 71 -31.76 2.64 -26.79
N CYS A 72 -31.11 3.21 -25.77
CA CYS A 72 -30.72 2.53 -24.55
C CYS A 72 -31.77 2.66 -23.43
N ASP A 73 -31.80 1.71 -22.50
CA ASP A 73 -32.66 1.77 -21.31
C ASP A 73 -32.21 2.89 -20.35
N PHE A 74 -30.89 3.08 -20.24
CA PHE A 74 -30.26 4.19 -19.50
C PHE A 74 -28.82 4.40 -19.98
N VAL A 75 -28.22 5.50 -19.53
CA VAL A 75 -26.83 5.85 -19.85
C VAL A 75 -26.00 5.99 -18.59
N LEU A 76 -24.79 5.46 -18.64
CA LEU A 76 -23.76 5.64 -17.63
C LEU A 76 -22.73 6.67 -18.08
N VAL A 77 -22.44 7.60 -17.17
CA VAL A 77 -21.37 8.59 -17.32
C VAL A 77 -20.33 8.41 -16.20
N PRO A 78 -19.09 8.89 -16.35
CA PRO A 78 -18.06 8.74 -15.32
C PRO A 78 -18.50 9.34 -13.98
N GLY A 79 -18.27 8.62 -12.88
CA GLY A 79 -18.66 9.09 -11.54
C GLY A 79 -17.97 10.37 -11.10
N THR A 80 -16.80 10.67 -11.66
CA THR A 80 -15.99 11.86 -11.39
C THR A 80 -16.53 13.15 -12.00
N LEU A 81 -17.53 13.09 -12.90
CA LEU A 81 -18.09 14.28 -13.52
C LEU A 81 -18.67 15.24 -12.47
N LYS A 82 -18.28 16.52 -12.57
CA LYS A 82 -18.82 17.58 -11.71
C LYS A 82 -20.19 18.01 -12.20
N GLY A 83 -21.15 18.08 -11.28
CA GLY A 83 -22.54 18.46 -11.56
C GLY A 83 -23.48 17.26 -11.65
N ASP A 84 -24.75 17.56 -11.87
CA ASP A 84 -25.84 16.59 -11.98
C ASP A 84 -25.89 16.00 -13.41
N ALA A 85 -25.82 14.67 -13.52
CA ALA A 85 -25.92 13.95 -14.78
C ALA A 85 -27.36 13.90 -15.32
N GLY A 86 -28.36 14.18 -14.49
CA GLY A 86 -29.76 14.30 -14.88
C GLY A 86 -29.98 15.34 -15.98
N LYS A 87 -29.16 16.39 -16.05
CA LYS A 87 -29.15 17.35 -17.16
C LYS A 87 -28.86 16.72 -18.52
N ILE A 88 -28.08 15.64 -18.57
CA ILE A 88 -27.84 14.88 -19.81
C ILE A 88 -29.06 14.01 -20.11
N GLY A 89 -29.71 13.48 -19.07
CA GLY A 89 -30.95 12.72 -19.20
C GLY A 89 -32.10 13.53 -19.76
N GLU A 90 -32.22 14.82 -19.39
CA GLU A 90 -33.18 15.75 -20.02
C GLU A 90 -32.99 15.87 -21.54
N LEU A 91 -31.74 15.89 -22.01
CA LEU A 91 -31.42 15.96 -23.45
C LEU A 91 -31.76 14.65 -24.17
N LEU A 92 -31.48 13.51 -23.53
CA LEU A 92 -31.67 12.19 -24.13
C LEU A 92 -33.10 11.67 -23.96
N GLY A 93 -33.86 12.13 -22.97
CA GLY A 93 -35.19 11.60 -22.64
C GLY A 93 -35.15 10.23 -21.95
N ILE A 94 -33.98 9.79 -21.48
CA ILE A 94 -33.78 8.53 -20.75
C ILE A 94 -32.92 8.80 -19.50
N PRO A 95 -32.99 7.93 -18.46
CA PRO A 95 -32.20 8.10 -17.26
C PRO A 95 -30.70 8.10 -17.54
N VAL A 96 -29.97 8.98 -16.84
CA VAL A 96 -28.51 9.04 -16.88
C VAL A 96 -27.98 8.97 -15.47
N TYR A 97 -27.10 8.00 -15.22
CA TYR A 97 -26.51 7.77 -13.91
C TYR A 97 -25.01 7.92 -13.93
N LYS A 98 -24.45 8.33 -12.79
CA LYS A 98 -23.02 8.26 -12.56
C LYS A 98 -22.62 6.83 -12.25
N ALA A 99 -21.76 6.28 -13.09
CA ALA A 99 -21.03 5.05 -12.81
C ALA A 99 -20.02 5.28 -11.68
N GLY A 100 -19.12 4.32 -11.48
CA GLY A 100 -18.07 4.51 -10.51
C GLY A 100 -17.00 5.51 -10.95
N VAL A 101 -16.18 5.91 -9.99
CA VAL A 101 -15.06 6.85 -10.11
C VAL A 101 -14.00 6.28 -11.05
N GLN A 102 -13.74 4.97 -10.94
CA GLN A 102 -12.74 4.25 -11.73
C GLN A 102 -13.41 3.37 -12.80
N PRO A 103 -12.89 3.32 -14.04
CA PRO A 103 -13.39 2.38 -15.07
C PRO A 103 -13.46 0.92 -14.63
N SER A 104 -12.53 0.48 -13.77
CA SER A 104 -12.48 -0.88 -13.21
C SER A 104 -13.65 -1.22 -12.27
N SER A 105 -14.42 -0.23 -11.81
CA SER A 105 -15.64 -0.43 -11.02
C SER A 105 -16.82 -0.92 -11.89
N LEU A 106 -16.76 -0.72 -13.21
CA LEU A 106 -17.89 -0.94 -14.11
C LEU A 106 -18.51 -2.34 -13.97
N PRO A 107 -17.76 -3.46 -13.90
CA PRO A 107 -18.36 -4.79 -13.69
C PRO A 107 -19.22 -4.87 -12.42
N ARG A 108 -18.79 -4.21 -11.33
CA ARG A 108 -19.53 -4.20 -10.06
C ARG A 108 -20.77 -3.33 -10.14
N VAL A 109 -20.65 -2.16 -10.77
CA VAL A 109 -21.79 -1.26 -11.00
C VAL A 109 -22.89 -1.97 -11.78
N ILE A 110 -22.51 -2.70 -12.85
CA ILE A 110 -23.47 -3.47 -13.65
C ILE A 110 -24.07 -4.63 -12.85
N LYS A 111 -23.26 -5.38 -12.10
CA LYS A 111 -23.77 -6.48 -11.27
C LYS A 111 -24.75 -5.99 -10.20
N ALA A 112 -24.45 -4.88 -9.53
CA ALA A 112 -25.32 -4.28 -8.52
C ALA A 112 -26.64 -3.80 -9.13
N LEU A 113 -26.58 -3.16 -10.31
CA LEU A 113 -27.76 -2.77 -11.09
C LEU A 113 -28.64 -3.98 -11.42
N LEU A 114 -28.05 -5.08 -11.88
CA LEU A 114 -28.77 -6.32 -12.20
C LEU A 114 -29.42 -6.96 -10.95
N MET A 115 -28.83 -6.74 -9.78
CA MET A 115 -29.40 -7.13 -8.47
C MET A 115 -30.48 -6.16 -7.96
N GLY A 116 -30.85 -5.14 -8.74
CA GLY A 116 -31.91 -4.18 -8.42
C GLY A 116 -31.47 -3.01 -7.53
N GLN A 117 -30.17 -2.77 -7.38
CA GLN A 117 -29.67 -1.58 -6.69
C GLN A 117 -29.84 -0.33 -7.55
N GLU A 118 -30.19 0.79 -6.92
CA GLU A 118 -30.38 2.07 -7.60
C GLU A 118 -29.07 2.85 -7.74
N LEU A 119 -28.92 3.56 -8.85
CA LEU A 119 -27.82 4.50 -9.08
C LEU A 119 -28.32 5.94 -9.03
N SER A 120 -27.39 6.89 -8.83
CA SER A 120 -27.69 8.32 -8.75
C SER A 120 -27.15 9.08 -9.95
N PRO A 121 -27.86 10.14 -10.39
CA PRO A 121 -27.30 11.11 -11.33
C PRO A 121 -26.31 12.09 -10.67
N ILE A 122 -26.28 12.16 -9.33
CA ILE A 122 -25.47 13.12 -8.56
C ILE A 122 -24.26 12.42 -7.91
N GLU A 123 -24.50 11.31 -7.22
CA GLU A 123 -23.48 10.59 -6.46
C GLU A 123 -22.84 9.48 -7.31
N PRO A 124 -21.50 9.29 -7.24
CA PRO A 124 -20.83 8.16 -7.88
C PRO A 124 -21.33 6.81 -7.35
N ALA A 125 -21.39 5.81 -8.22
CA ALA A 125 -21.86 4.47 -7.85
C ALA A 125 -21.07 3.84 -6.69
N ASP A 126 -19.75 4.08 -6.58
CA ASP A 126 -18.93 3.51 -5.50
C ASP A 126 -19.39 3.95 -4.10
N SER A 127 -19.82 5.21 -3.96
CA SER A 127 -20.29 5.79 -2.70
C SER A 127 -21.62 5.18 -2.25
N LEU A 128 -22.55 5.00 -3.20
CA LEU A 128 -23.88 4.46 -2.93
C LEU A 128 -23.85 2.96 -2.64
N LEU A 129 -23.13 2.22 -3.48
CA LEU A 129 -23.10 0.77 -3.44
C LEU A 129 -22.12 0.21 -2.39
N LYS A 130 -21.47 1.10 -1.60
CA LYS A 130 -20.42 0.76 -0.64
C LYS A 130 -19.40 -0.23 -1.22
N LEU A 131 -18.97 -0.01 -2.46
CA LEU A 131 -18.11 -0.95 -3.21
C LEU A 131 -16.67 -1.06 -2.67
N LYS A 132 -16.37 -0.43 -1.52
CA LYS A 132 -15.18 -0.65 -0.69
C LYS A 132 -15.27 -2.02 0.01
N ASP A 133 -15.49 -3.06 -0.77
CA ASP A 133 -15.70 -4.40 -0.28
C ASP A 133 -14.36 -5.13 -0.20
N GLU A 134 -13.84 -5.26 1.01
CA GLU A 134 -12.65 -6.04 1.35
C GLU A 134 -12.76 -7.48 0.82
N SER A 135 -13.97 -8.03 0.66
CA SER A 135 -14.19 -9.35 0.08
C SER A 135 -13.66 -9.46 -1.35
N VAL A 136 -13.72 -8.38 -2.13
CA VAL A 136 -13.23 -8.38 -3.51
C VAL A 136 -11.72 -8.28 -3.54
N LEU A 137 -11.13 -7.44 -2.68
CA LEU A 137 -9.68 -7.43 -2.48
C LEU A 137 -9.19 -8.85 -2.17
N ARG A 138 -9.81 -9.50 -1.18
CA ARG A 138 -9.49 -10.86 -0.75
C ARG A 138 -9.62 -11.87 -1.90
N SER A 139 -10.76 -11.87 -2.61
CA SER A 139 -10.98 -12.79 -3.73
C SER A 139 -9.97 -12.63 -4.87
N VAL A 140 -9.60 -11.38 -5.21
CA VAL A 140 -8.58 -11.10 -6.23
C VAL A 140 -7.21 -11.58 -5.75
N LEU A 141 -6.85 -11.32 -4.50
CA LEU A 141 -5.58 -11.76 -3.92
C LEU A 141 -5.51 -13.29 -3.82
N GLU A 142 -6.59 -13.97 -3.46
CA GLU A 142 -6.65 -15.43 -3.45
C GLU A 142 -6.33 -16.00 -4.83
N ASP A 143 -6.95 -15.48 -5.89
CA ASP A 143 -6.67 -15.89 -7.27
C ASP A 143 -5.21 -15.61 -7.66
N VAL A 144 -4.65 -14.46 -7.28
CA VAL A 144 -3.25 -14.12 -7.51
C VAL A 144 -2.32 -15.14 -6.88
N TYR A 145 -2.49 -15.43 -5.59
CA TYR A 145 -1.57 -16.29 -4.86
C TYR A 145 -1.69 -17.76 -5.27
N LEU A 146 -2.91 -18.24 -5.58
CA LEU A 146 -3.14 -19.62 -6.02
C LEU A 146 -2.66 -19.90 -7.45
N ASN A 147 -2.83 -18.95 -8.37
CA ASN A 147 -2.61 -19.17 -9.81
C ASN A 147 -1.33 -18.50 -10.36
N SER A 148 -0.45 -18.01 -9.49
CA SER A 148 0.80 -17.38 -9.93
C SER A 148 1.78 -18.37 -10.56
N LYS A 149 2.45 -17.94 -11.64
CA LYS A 149 3.52 -18.71 -12.27
C LYS A 149 4.81 -18.55 -11.45
N LYS A 150 5.28 -19.65 -10.89
CA LYS A 150 6.52 -19.72 -10.10
C LYS A 150 7.71 -20.06 -10.99
N SER A 151 8.86 -19.44 -10.74
CA SER A 151 10.12 -19.78 -11.41
C SER A 151 10.81 -20.97 -10.75
N PHE A 152 10.88 -20.97 -9.42
CA PHE A 152 11.43 -22.04 -8.58
C PHE A 152 10.99 -21.82 -7.13
N ASN A 153 11.28 -22.77 -6.25
CA ASN A 153 11.06 -22.62 -4.81
C ASN A 153 12.39 -22.40 -4.06
N ILE A 154 12.32 -21.63 -2.99
CA ILE A 154 13.33 -21.52 -1.93
C ILE A 154 12.65 -22.07 -0.66
N GLY A 155 13.09 -23.22 -0.14
CA GLY A 155 12.27 -24.02 0.76
C GLY A 155 10.87 -24.29 0.17
N ASP A 156 9.83 -23.96 0.93
CA ASP A 156 8.43 -24.03 0.51
C ASP A 156 7.92 -22.74 -0.15
N LEU A 157 8.75 -21.68 -0.18
CA LEU A 157 8.39 -20.39 -0.76
C LEU A 157 8.59 -20.40 -2.29
N GLY A 158 7.48 -20.33 -3.02
CA GLY A 158 7.51 -20.22 -4.48
C GLY A 158 7.82 -18.82 -4.95
N ILE A 159 8.96 -18.61 -5.60
CA ILE A 159 9.37 -17.32 -6.16
C ILE A 159 8.60 -17.06 -7.46
N PRO A 160 7.80 -15.99 -7.56
CA PRO A 160 7.11 -15.64 -8.79
C PRO A 160 8.11 -15.37 -9.92
N GLU A 161 7.80 -15.81 -11.14
CA GLU A 161 8.59 -15.42 -12.31
C GLU A 161 8.45 -13.90 -12.56
N ARG A 162 7.22 -13.39 -12.39
CA ARG A 162 6.86 -11.98 -12.39
C ARG A 162 5.67 -11.75 -11.45
N PRO A 163 5.50 -10.53 -10.91
CA PRO A 163 4.30 -10.13 -10.21
C PRO A 163 3.02 -10.20 -11.06
N PRO A 164 1.86 -10.31 -10.40
CA PRO A 164 1.67 -10.55 -8.97
C PRO A 164 1.69 -12.06 -8.60
N PRO A 165 1.99 -12.46 -7.34
CA PRO A 165 2.29 -11.63 -6.18
C PRO A 165 3.74 -11.12 -6.15
N ILE A 166 4.08 -10.35 -5.12
CA ILE A 166 5.44 -9.87 -4.83
C ILE A 166 5.88 -10.47 -3.49
N VAL A 167 7.05 -11.09 -3.47
CA VAL A 167 7.67 -11.63 -2.26
C VAL A 167 8.37 -10.51 -1.51
N ILE A 168 8.11 -10.42 -0.21
CA ILE A 168 8.75 -9.43 0.67
C ILE A 168 9.87 -10.09 1.46
N ALA A 169 11.08 -9.58 1.28
CA ALA A 169 12.24 -9.89 2.11
C ALA A 169 12.52 -8.72 3.07
N ALA A 170 13.04 -9.02 4.25
CA ALA A 170 13.48 -8.02 5.22
C ALA A 170 14.90 -8.32 5.71
N GLU A 171 15.78 -7.33 5.72
CA GLU A 171 17.14 -7.44 6.23
C GLU A 171 17.23 -6.93 7.67
N THR A 172 17.95 -7.66 8.52
CA THR A 172 18.25 -7.21 9.89
C THR A 172 19.30 -6.10 9.87
N PRO A 173 19.10 -4.99 10.63
CA PRO A 173 20.07 -3.91 10.67
C PRO A 173 21.48 -4.36 11.03
N VAL A 174 22.47 -3.89 10.28
CA VAL A 174 23.89 -4.23 10.52
C VAL A 174 24.42 -3.63 11.84
N THR A 175 23.75 -2.60 12.35
CA THR A 175 24.08 -1.92 13.60
C THR A 175 23.44 -2.55 14.84
N LEU A 176 22.49 -3.48 14.68
CA LEU A 176 21.77 -4.07 15.79
C LEU A 176 22.66 -5.06 16.58
N PRO A 177 22.70 -5.02 17.92
CA PRO A 177 23.42 -5.99 18.73
C PRO A 177 22.91 -7.43 18.53
N ILE A 178 23.79 -8.42 18.68
CA ILE A 178 23.45 -9.83 18.46
C ILE A 178 22.36 -10.32 19.40
N GLU A 179 22.34 -9.80 20.63
CA GLU A 179 21.38 -10.15 21.68
C GLU A 179 19.94 -9.74 21.30
N GLU A 180 19.79 -8.76 20.42
CA GLU A 180 18.50 -8.26 19.94
C GLU A 180 18.09 -8.86 18.58
N LEU A 181 19.00 -9.52 17.86
CA LEU A 181 18.72 -10.05 16.52
C LEU A 181 17.63 -11.12 16.52
N GLU A 182 17.55 -11.97 17.54
CA GLU A 182 16.56 -13.05 17.59
C GLU A 182 15.13 -12.50 17.70
N SER A 183 14.91 -11.53 18.60
CA SER A 183 13.61 -10.90 18.76
C SER A 183 13.27 -10.01 17.56
N HIS A 184 14.26 -9.35 16.98
CA HIS A 184 14.05 -8.52 15.79
C HIS A 184 13.72 -9.35 14.54
N ALA A 185 14.43 -10.48 14.32
CA ALA A 185 14.13 -11.40 13.22
C ALA A 185 12.69 -11.94 13.30
N ARG A 186 12.24 -12.30 14.51
CA ARG A 186 10.84 -12.69 14.76
C ARG A 186 9.88 -11.57 14.40
N TYR A 187 10.17 -10.34 14.83
CA TYR A 187 9.36 -9.16 14.51
C TYR A 187 9.26 -8.91 12.99
N LEU A 188 10.35 -9.11 12.23
CA LEU A 188 10.33 -8.96 10.77
C LEU A 188 9.42 -10.02 10.10
N GLU A 189 9.50 -11.28 10.54
CA GLU A 189 8.60 -12.33 10.08
C GLU A 189 7.13 -12.04 10.44
N GLU A 190 6.86 -11.66 11.69
CA GLU A 190 5.51 -11.27 12.16
C GLU A 190 4.97 -10.03 11.46
N SER A 191 5.85 -9.15 10.95
CA SER A 191 5.49 -8.00 10.12
C SER A 191 5.19 -8.38 8.66
N GLY A 192 5.29 -9.65 8.31
CA GLY A 192 4.91 -10.20 7.01
C GLY A 192 6.07 -10.43 6.05
N ALA A 193 7.32 -10.47 6.50
CA ALA A 193 8.44 -10.92 5.68
C ALA A 193 8.34 -12.44 5.39
N GLU A 194 8.53 -12.82 4.12
CA GLU A 194 8.64 -14.23 3.70
C GLU A 194 10.08 -14.73 3.71
N ILE A 195 11.04 -13.79 3.63
CA ILE A 195 12.47 -14.04 3.71
C ILE A 195 13.05 -13.06 4.73
N VAL A 196 13.81 -13.55 5.70
CA VAL A 196 14.55 -12.70 6.64
C VAL A 196 16.05 -12.89 6.37
N VAL A 197 16.71 -11.80 5.98
CA VAL A 197 18.11 -11.77 5.58
C VAL A 197 18.96 -11.30 6.75
N ALA A 198 19.91 -12.12 7.17
CA ALA A 198 20.93 -11.72 8.13
C ALA A 198 21.95 -10.80 7.44
N GLY A 199 21.85 -9.50 7.72
CA GLY A 199 22.80 -8.50 7.25
C GLY A 199 24.13 -8.61 8.00
N ILE A 200 25.21 -8.81 7.24
CA ILE A 200 26.57 -8.95 7.79
C ILE A 200 27.40 -7.69 7.46
N PRO A 201 27.90 -6.96 8.48
CA PRO A 201 28.73 -5.78 8.27
C PRO A 201 29.94 -6.06 7.36
N PHE A 202 30.36 -5.05 6.58
CA PHE A 202 31.55 -5.18 5.76
C PHE A 202 32.80 -5.33 6.63
N GLY A 203 33.61 -6.34 6.34
CA GLY A 203 34.84 -6.64 7.11
C GLY A 203 34.61 -7.47 8.38
N GLU A 204 33.37 -7.88 8.65
CA GLU A 204 33.02 -8.73 9.78
C GLU A 204 33.78 -10.08 9.76
N SER A 205 34.13 -10.58 10.94
CA SER A 205 34.81 -11.87 11.07
C SER A 205 33.87 -13.04 10.75
N LEU A 206 34.43 -14.20 10.37
CA LEU A 206 33.62 -15.40 10.14
C LEU A 206 32.89 -15.86 11.42
N GLU A 207 33.52 -15.71 12.59
CA GLU A 207 32.92 -16.08 13.88
C GLU A 207 31.71 -15.20 14.19
N GLU A 208 31.85 -13.88 14.01
CA GLU A 208 30.77 -12.95 14.31
C GLU A 208 29.63 -13.06 13.29
N GLY A 209 29.96 -13.28 12.01
CA GLY A 209 28.99 -13.62 10.98
C GLY A 209 28.16 -14.85 11.35
N ARG A 210 28.79 -15.92 11.85
CA ARG A 210 28.07 -17.12 12.34
C ARG A 210 27.12 -16.78 13.48
N LYS A 211 27.55 -15.98 14.47
CA LYS A 211 26.70 -15.62 15.60
C LYS A 211 25.47 -14.83 15.14
N ARG A 212 25.64 -13.88 14.21
CA ARG A 212 24.53 -13.13 13.59
C ARG A 212 23.56 -14.07 12.88
N ILE A 213 24.04 -14.92 11.98
CA ILE A 213 23.21 -15.88 11.23
C ILE A 213 22.45 -16.80 12.18
N ALA A 214 23.12 -17.33 13.21
CA ALA A 214 22.50 -18.19 14.22
C ALA A 214 21.41 -17.47 15.02
N ALA A 215 21.62 -16.19 15.39
CA ALA A 215 20.64 -15.41 16.13
C ALA A 215 19.40 -15.13 15.29
N VAL A 216 19.57 -14.76 14.02
CA VAL A 216 18.46 -14.60 13.08
C VAL A 216 17.71 -15.92 12.91
N ALA A 217 18.41 -17.01 12.62
CA ALA A 217 17.80 -18.34 12.43
C ALA A 217 16.94 -18.81 13.62
N ARG A 218 17.36 -18.55 14.86
CA ARG A 218 16.57 -18.88 16.06
C ARG A 218 15.28 -18.06 16.20
N GLY A 219 15.23 -16.88 15.60
CA GLY A 219 14.07 -16.01 15.64
C GLY A 219 12.96 -16.43 14.66
N LEU A 220 13.30 -17.20 13.63
CA LEU A 220 12.40 -17.56 12.54
C LEU A 220 11.56 -18.80 12.89
N ASN A 221 10.29 -18.77 12.48
CA ASN A 221 9.38 -19.89 12.55
C ASN A 221 9.20 -20.55 11.18
N SER A 222 8.93 -19.75 10.15
CA SER A 222 8.57 -20.23 8.81
C SER A 222 9.20 -19.43 7.66
N ALA A 223 9.69 -18.22 7.92
CA ALA A 223 10.37 -17.42 6.91
C ALA A 223 11.67 -18.08 6.46
N VAL A 224 12.00 -17.92 5.18
CA VAL A 224 13.26 -18.37 4.61
C VAL A 224 14.41 -17.56 5.21
N LEU A 225 15.47 -18.24 5.65
CA LEU A 225 16.69 -17.58 6.08
C LEU A 225 17.53 -17.18 4.85
N GLY A 226 17.88 -15.89 4.78
CA GLY A 226 18.86 -15.37 3.83
C GLY A 226 20.12 -14.83 4.52
N VAL A 227 21.21 -14.65 3.78
CA VAL A 227 22.45 -14.02 4.26
C VAL A 227 22.95 -13.02 3.23
N ASP A 228 23.21 -11.79 3.67
CA ASP A 228 23.91 -10.77 2.88
C ASP A 228 25.32 -10.55 3.42
N SER A 229 26.31 -10.88 2.60
CA SER A 229 27.71 -10.66 2.95
C SER A 229 28.60 -10.48 1.73
N ALA A 230 29.53 -9.53 1.82
CA ALA A 230 30.63 -9.40 0.87
C ALA A 230 31.68 -10.53 0.97
N ASN A 231 31.64 -11.35 2.01
CA ASN A 231 32.61 -12.43 2.24
C ASN A 231 32.04 -13.80 1.80
N PRO A 232 32.56 -14.42 0.72
CA PRO A 232 32.06 -15.70 0.24
C PRO A 232 32.13 -16.83 1.28
N LYS A 233 33.08 -16.77 2.23
CA LYS A 233 33.18 -17.77 3.30
C LYS A 233 31.99 -17.70 4.26
N ILE A 234 31.48 -16.49 4.53
CA ILE A 234 30.30 -16.29 5.38
C ILE A 234 29.05 -16.78 4.66
N LEU A 235 28.95 -16.58 3.33
CA LEU A 235 27.83 -17.13 2.53
C LEU A 235 27.81 -18.66 2.53
N ILE A 236 28.98 -19.30 2.35
CA ILE A 236 29.11 -20.77 2.41
C ILE A 236 28.72 -21.29 3.79
N GLU A 237 29.18 -20.63 4.85
CA GLU A 237 28.82 -20.99 6.22
C GLU A 237 27.33 -20.80 6.47
N GLY A 238 26.74 -19.69 6.01
CA GLY A 238 25.31 -19.42 6.10
C GLY A 238 24.48 -20.52 5.45
N ALA A 239 24.87 -20.97 4.26
CA ALA A 239 24.23 -22.11 3.60
C ALA A 239 24.29 -23.39 4.46
N SER A 240 25.45 -23.68 5.06
CA SER A 240 25.59 -24.83 5.96
C SER A 240 24.74 -24.73 7.23
N MET A 241 24.35 -23.51 7.61
CA MET A 241 23.47 -23.20 8.74
C MET A 241 21.98 -23.11 8.34
N GLY A 242 21.64 -23.46 7.09
CA GLY A 242 20.26 -23.51 6.60
C GLY A 242 19.78 -22.24 5.89
N ALA A 243 20.68 -21.31 5.53
CA ALA A 243 20.31 -20.19 4.67
C ALA A 243 20.12 -20.67 3.22
N GLU A 244 18.94 -20.38 2.65
CA GLU A 244 18.58 -20.83 1.30
C GLU A 244 18.61 -19.70 0.26
N LEU A 245 18.79 -18.45 0.70
CA LEU A 245 19.03 -17.28 -0.16
C LEU A 245 20.35 -16.58 0.20
N LEU A 246 21.24 -16.41 -0.78
CA LEU A 246 22.56 -15.81 -0.59
C LEU A 246 22.72 -14.54 -1.43
N LEU A 247 23.13 -13.45 -0.77
CA LEU A 247 23.37 -12.14 -1.36
C LEU A 247 24.86 -11.79 -1.22
N SER A 248 25.62 -11.60 -2.30
CA SER A 248 25.26 -11.70 -3.72
C SER A 248 26.23 -12.56 -4.51
N LEU A 249 25.78 -13.04 -5.67
CA LEU A 249 26.59 -13.74 -6.67
C LEU A 249 27.06 -12.75 -7.74
N SER A 250 28.34 -12.77 -8.05
CA SER A 250 28.95 -12.00 -9.13
C SER A 250 29.98 -12.86 -9.87
N LEU A 251 30.47 -12.40 -11.02
CA LEU A 251 31.57 -13.10 -11.72
C LEU A 251 32.81 -13.26 -10.82
N GLY A 252 32.99 -12.34 -9.87
CA GLY A 252 34.16 -12.28 -9.02
C GLY A 252 34.22 -13.33 -7.91
N ASN A 253 33.07 -13.83 -7.46
CA ASN A 253 32.95 -14.76 -6.33
C ASN A 253 32.31 -16.11 -6.70
N MET A 254 31.74 -16.24 -7.90
CA MET A 254 31.01 -17.42 -8.35
C MET A 254 31.79 -18.74 -8.22
N ASP A 255 33.08 -18.74 -8.54
CA ASP A 255 33.90 -19.95 -8.43
C ASP A 255 34.01 -20.44 -6.98
N ALA A 256 34.16 -19.52 -6.02
CA ALA A 256 34.23 -19.86 -4.60
C ALA A 256 32.89 -20.40 -4.06
N LEU A 257 31.77 -19.98 -4.64
CA LEU A 257 30.41 -20.36 -4.22
C LEU A 257 29.91 -21.64 -4.92
N SER A 258 30.72 -22.27 -5.78
CA SER A 258 30.33 -23.49 -6.51
C SER A 258 29.90 -24.65 -5.62
N GLY A 259 30.40 -24.71 -4.37
CA GLY A 259 30.05 -25.73 -3.39
C GLY A 259 28.60 -25.62 -2.85
N VAL A 260 27.95 -24.47 -3.02
CA VAL A 260 26.60 -24.17 -2.51
C VAL A 260 25.65 -23.73 -3.64
N LYS A 261 25.92 -24.16 -4.89
CA LYS A 261 25.19 -23.76 -6.11
C LYS A 261 23.73 -24.19 -6.21
N GLU A 262 23.27 -25.06 -5.29
CA GLU A 262 21.87 -25.50 -5.22
C GLU A 262 20.98 -24.50 -4.45
N GLU A 263 21.59 -23.59 -3.69
CA GLU A 263 20.89 -22.47 -3.03
C GLU A 263 20.49 -21.39 -4.03
N ALA A 264 19.57 -20.51 -3.59
CA ALA A 264 19.18 -19.36 -4.38
C ALA A 264 20.17 -18.21 -4.23
N PHE A 265 20.46 -17.54 -5.33
CA PHE A 265 21.38 -16.40 -5.35
C PHE A 265 20.72 -15.16 -5.95
N VAL A 266 20.94 -14.02 -5.30
CA VAL A 266 20.75 -12.71 -5.92
C VAL A 266 22.01 -12.39 -6.72
N VAL A 267 21.86 -12.20 -8.02
CA VAL A 267 22.94 -11.93 -8.97
C VAL A 267 23.01 -10.44 -9.23
N ILE A 268 24.19 -9.85 -9.02
CA ILE A 268 24.42 -8.42 -9.23
C ILE A 268 25.29 -8.15 -10.48
N PRO A 269 25.17 -6.97 -11.11
CA PRO A 269 26.06 -6.55 -12.19
C PRO A 269 27.47 -6.25 -11.68
N GLY A 270 28.49 -6.64 -12.47
CA GLY A 270 29.90 -6.31 -12.20
C GLY A 270 30.50 -7.06 -11.00
N ASP A 271 31.48 -6.44 -10.35
CA ASP A 271 32.12 -6.87 -9.10
C ASP A 271 32.47 -5.61 -8.28
N PRO A 272 31.53 -5.07 -7.48
CA PRO A 272 31.73 -3.83 -6.72
C PRO A 272 32.93 -3.89 -5.77
N ILE A 273 33.23 -5.06 -5.21
CA ILE A 273 34.38 -5.26 -4.29
C ILE A 273 35.70 -5.00 -5.02
N ARG A 274 35.77 -5.34 -6.31
CA ARG A 274 36.94 -5.10 -7.17
C ARG A 274 36.86 -3.78 -7.96
N GLY A 275 35.82 -2.97 -7.73
CA GLY A 275 35.62 -1.69 -8.41
C GLY A 275 35.09 -1.79 -9.84
N ASP A 276 34.66 -2.98 -10.28
CA ASP A 276 33.99 -3.16 -11.56
C ASP A 276 32.50 -2.85 -11.41
N VAL A 277 32.11 -1.61 -11.68
CA VAL A 277 30.73 -1.14 -11.57
C VAL A 277 30.27 -0.63 -12.93
N PRO A 278 29.27 -1.28 -13.56
CA PRO A 278 28.67 -0.80 -14.80
C PRO A 278 28.17 0.64 -14.71
N LYS A 279 28.44 1.44 -15.74
CA LYS A 279 28.19 2.91 -15.71
C LYS A 279 26.97 3.34 -16.49
N SER A 280 26.39 2.44 -17.30
CA SER A 280 25.23 2.73 -18.13
C SER A 280 24.15 1.65 -18.01
N VAL A 281 22.91 2.02 -18.33
CA VAL A 281 21.75 1.13 -18.36
C VAL A 281 22.00 -0.15 -19.19
N TYR A 282 22.67 0.00 -20.34
CA TYR A 282 23.01 -1.13 -21.21
C TYR A 282 24.14 -2.01 -20.66
N GLU A 283 25.14 -1.41 -20.02
CA GLU A 283 26.22 -2.17 -19.36
C GLU A 283 25.65 -2.99 -18.19
N VAL A 284 24.74 -2.43 -17.39
CA VAL A 284 24.05 -3.18 -16.32
C VAL A 284 23.33 -4.40 -16.89
N ALA A 285 22.52 -4.22 -17.94
CA ALA A 285 21.74 -5.31 -18.52
C ALA A 285 22.60 -6.39 -19.18
N SER A 286 23.64 -5.98 -19.92
CA SER A 286 24.58 -6.91 -20.57
C SER A 286 25.44 -7.66 -19.55
N SER A 287 25.90 -6.98 -18.49
CA SER A 287 26.66 -7.58 -17.40
C SER A 287 25.85 -8.65 -16.67
N LEU A 288 24.61 -8.34 -16.25
CA LEU A 288 23.71 -9.31 -15.61
C LEU A 288 23.41 -10.51 -16.52
N SER A 289 23.09 -10.26 -17.79
CA SER A 289 22.79 -11.33 -18.75
C SER A 289 23.97 -12.29 -18.90
N ARG A 290 25.19 -11.75 -18.99
CA ARG A 290 26.43 -12.52 -19.05
C ARG A 290 26.66 -13.32 -17.77
N THR A 291 26.56 -12.69 -16.59
CA THR A 291 26.76 -13.35 -15.30
C THR A 291 25.79 -14.50 -15.10
N ILE A 292 24.51 -14.30 -15.45
CA ILE A 292 23.48 -15.34 -15.34
C ILE A 292 23.73 -16.50 -16.31
N SER A 293 24.15 -16.22 -17.55
CA SER A 293 24.49 -17.29 -18.51
C SER A 293 25.63 -18.16 -17.98
N ILE A 294 26.71 -17.54 -17.50
CA ILE A 294 27.88 -18.25 -16.96
C ILE A 294 27.51 -19.02 -15.69
N ALA A 295 26.70 -18.44 -14.81
CA ALA A 295 26.21 -19.11 -13.61
C ALA A 295 25.41 -20.38 -13.97
N ARG A 296 24.51 -20.28 -14.95
CA ARG A 296 23.74 -21.44 -15.43
C ARG A 296 24.64 -22.53 -16.02
N GLU A 297 25.64 -22.15 -16.83
CA GLU A 297 26.63 -23.08 -17.38
C GLU A 297 27.44 -23.81 -16.29
N LYS A 298 27.73 -23.13 -15.18
CA LYS A 298 28.38 -23.70 -13.99
C LYS A 298 27.43 -24.50 -13.08
N GLY A 299 26.14 -24.56 -13.43
CA GLY A 299 25.14 -25.38 -12.75
C GLY A 299 24.41 -24.68 -11.61
N PHE A 300 24.48 -23.35 -11.49
CA PHE A 300 23.60 -22.60 -10.60
C PHE A 300 22.19 -22.56 -11.18
N LYS A 301 21.19 -23.04 -10.42
CA LYS A 301 19.82 -23.24 -10.92
C LYS A 301 18.85 -22.14 -10.51
N LYS A 302 18.99 -21.64 -9.28
CA LYS A 302 18.07 -20.69 -8.64
C LYS A 302 18.71 -19.29 -8.63
N LEU A 303 18.42 -18.50 -9.66
CA LEU A 303 19.03 -17.18 -9.86
C LEU A 303 17.96 -16.10 -9.91
N ILE A 304 18.18 -15.01 -9.18
CA ILE A 304 17.35 -13.80 -9.17
C ILE A 304 18.23 -12.64 -9.59
N ALA A 305 17.82 -11.85 -10.60
CA ALA A 305 18.64 -10.75 -11.10
C ALA A 305 18.36 -9.46 -10.34
N ASP A 306 19.40 -8.78 -9.84
CA ASP A 306 19.30 -7.44 -9.24
C ASP A 306 20.09 -6.40 -10.06
N PRO A 307 19.40 -5.55 -10.84
CA PRO A 307 19.97 -4.38 -11.50
C PRO A 307 20.58 -3.33 -10.57
N ILE A 308 20.29 -3.40 -9.27
CA ILE A 308 20.64 -2.46 -8.21
C ILE A 308 19.88 -1.15 -8.34
N LEU A 309 19.00 -0.87 -7.38
CA LEU A 309 18.30 0.41 -7.26
C LEU A 309 19.23 1.47 -6.66
N TYR A 310 19.45 2.57 -7.39
CA TYR A 310 20.36 3.63 -6.93
C TYR A 310 19.66 4.70 -6.09
N PRO A 311 20.41 5.37 -5.18
CA PRO A 311 19.86 6.46 -4.39
C PRO A 311 19.34 7.63 -5.24
N PRO A 312 18.33 8.35 -4.77
CA PRO A 312 17.87 9.61 -5.37
C PRO A 312 19.01 10.62 -5.46
N GLY A 313 19.09 11.33 -6.60
CA GLY A 313 20.21 12.23 -6.90
C GLY A 313 21.48 11.54 -7.42
N LEU A 314 21.59 10.21 -7.33
CA LEU A 314 22.76 9.43 -7.76
C LEU A 314 22.46 8.43 -8.89
N GLY A 315 21.36 8.65 -9.64
CA GLY A 315 20.98 7.79 -10.77
C GLY A 315 19.75 6.90 -10.53
N PHE A 316 18.93 7.20 -9.52
CA PHE A 316 17.66 6.48 -9.25
C PHE A 316 16.80 6.28 -10.51
N ALA A 317 16.56 7.32 -11.31
CA ALA A 317 15.76 7.22 -12.54
C ALA A 317 16.38 6.28 -13.59
N ASP A 318 17.71 6.32 -13.74
CA ASP A 318 18.43 5.43 -14.65
C ASP A 318 18.41 4.00 -14.16
N SER A 319 18.51 3.77 -12.85
CA SER A 319 18.38 2.42 -12.28
C SER A 319 17.01 1.81 -12.58
N LEU A 320 15.91 2.58 -12.53
CA LEU A 320 14.58 2.11 -12.96
C LEU A 320 14.55 1.72 -14.45
N ASN A 321 15.27 2.44 -15.31
CA ASN A 321 15.41 2.07 -16.71
C ASN A 321 16.21 0.77 -16.87
N SER A 322 17.25 0.54 -16.05
CA SER A 322 17.98 -0.73 -15.99
C SER A 322 17.06 -1.88 -15.63
N TYR A 323 16.17 -1.72 -14.65
CA TYR A 323 15.18 -2.74 -14.34
C TYR A 323 14.26 -3.05 -15.53
N ARG A 324 13.75 -2.03 -16.22
CA ARG A 324 12.90 -2.25 -17.42
C ARG A 324 13.64 -3.00 -18.52
N LEU A 325 14.90 -2.65 -18.76
CA LEU A 325 15.72 -3.29 -19.79
C LEU A 325 16.06 -4.73 -19.41
N VAL A 326 16.42 -4.99 -18.16
CA VAL A 326 16.72 -6.34 -17.67
C VAL A 326 15.46 -7.21 -17.69
N SER A 327 14.30 -6.67 -17.30
CA SER A 327 13.02 -7.39 -17.33
C SER A 327 12.67 -7.90 -18.73
N SER A 328 12.99 -7.12 -19.78
CA SER A 328 12.75 -7.51 -21.18
C SER A 328 13.79 -8.48 -21.74
N HIS A 329 15.06 -8.38 -21.32
CA HIS A 329 16.13 -9.27 -21.78
C HIS A 329 16.13 -10.63 -21.06
N LEU A 330 15.66 -10.67 -19.82
CA LEU A 330 15.62 -11.86 -18.97
C LEU A 330 14.19 -12.21 -18.54
N PRO A 331 13.26 -12.52 -19.48
CA PRO A 331 11.84 -12.70 -19.19
C PRO A 331 11.54 -13.86 -18.22
N ASN A 332 12.41 -14.88 -18.20
CA ASN A 332 12.24 -16.08 -17.36
C ASN A 332 13.15 -16.10 -16.13
N THR A 333 13.78 -14.97 -15.78
CA THR A 333 14.59 -14.86 -14.56
C THR A 333 13.90 -13.88 -13.61
N PRO A 334 13.48 -14.29 -12.41
CA PRO A 334 12.90 -13.39 -11.41
C PRO A 334 13.82 -12.19 -11.14
N LEU A 335 13.22 -11.06 -10.79
CA LEU A 335 13.96 -9.83 -10.48
C LEU A 335 13.88 -9.50 -8.99
N PHE A 336 14.97 -8.95 -8.45
CA PHE A 336 15.12 -8.53 -7.07
C PHE A 336 15.35 -7.01 -7.00
N ALA A 337 14.82 -6.34 -5.97
CA ALA A 337 15.16 -4.95 -5.68
C ALA A 337 15.28 -4.65 -4.18
N GLY A 338 16.38 -4.03 -3.78
CA GLY A 338 16.51 -3.40 -2.46
C GLY A 338 15.88 -2.01 -2.43
N LEU A 339 14.91 -1.78 -1.54
CA LEU A 339 14.19 -0.52 -1.41
C LEU A 339 14.97 0.51 -0.58
N SER A 340 15.83 0.06 0.34
CA SER A 340 16.47 0.89 1.36
C SER A 340 17.37 1.98 0.80
N ASN A 341 17.99 1.78 -0.37
CA ASN A 341 18.78 2.81 -1.06
C ASN A 341 17.97 4.07 -1.40
N VAL A 342 16.65 3.94 -1.49
CA VAL A 342 15.74 5.07 -1.70
C VAL A 342 15.07 5.45 -0.39
N VAL A 343 14.46 4.49 0.32
CA VAL A 343 13.66 4.78 1.51
C VAL A 343 14.49 5.41 2.63
N GLU A 344 15.71 4.92 2.88
CA GLU A 344 16.57 5.48 3.92
C GLU A 344 17.11 6.86 3.54
N LEU A 345 17.46 7.05 2.26
CA LEU A 345 18.12 8.23 1.73
C LEU A 345 17.14 9.28 1.16
N PHE A 346 15.96 9.40 1.76
CA PHE A 346 14.94 10.38 1.38
C PHE A 346 14.22 10.93 2.62
N ASP A 347 14.18 12.25 2.80
CA ASP A 347 13.47 12.88 3.93
C ASP A 347 11.96 12.99 3.63
N ALA A 348 11.29 11.84 3.63
CA ALA A 348 9.84 11.72 3.56
C ALA A 348 9.36 10.46 4.30
N ASP A 349 8.07 10.42 4.64
CA ASP A 349 7.43 9.29 5.30
C ASP A 349 7.59 7.98 4.49
N SER A 350 8.18 6.95 5.12
CA SER A 350 8.43 5.66 4.48
C SER A 350 7.18 4.98 3.90
N PRO A 351 5.98 5.03 4.50
CA PRO A 351 4.81 4.37 3.93
C PRO A 351 4.48 4.85 2.51
N GLY A 352 4.61 6.15 2.24
CA GLY A 352 4.36 6.72 0.92
C GLY A 352 5.44 6.36 -0.09
N LEU A 353 6.70 6.36 0.33
CA LEU A 353 7.84 5.97 -0.51
C LEU A 353 7.77 4.48 -0.87
N VAL A 354 7.55 3.62 0.12
CA VAL A 354 7.41 2.17 -0.07
C VAL A 354 6.22 1.86 -0.97
N ALA A 355 5.05 2.48 -0.76
CA ALA A 355 3.88 2.29 -1.61
C ALA A 355 4.17 2.61 -3.08
N LEU A 356 4.82 3.75 -3.35
CA LEU A 356 5.17 4.18 -4.70
C LEU A 356 6.21 3.25 -5.34
N LEU A 357 7.27 2.90 -4.61
CA LEU A 357 8.35 2.04 -5.11
C LEU A 357 7.85 0.63 -5.42
N VAL A 358 7.08 0.02 -4.52
CA VAL A 358 6.53 -1.33 -4.72
C VAL A 358 5.58 -1.35 -5.91
N GLN A 359 4.72 -0.33 -6.09
CA GLN A 359 3.85 -0.22 -7.27
C GLN A 359 4.66 -0.10 -8.57
N LEU A 360 5.65 0.81 -8.62
CA LEU A 360 6.49 1.02 -9.81
C LEU A 360 7.31 -0.23 -10.17
N LEU A 361 7.99 -0.83 -9.20
CA LEU A 361 8.81 -2.01 -9.40
C LEU A 361 7.93 -3.25 -9.70
N GLY A 362 6.72 -3.32 -9.13
CA GLY A 362 5.71 -4.33 -9.44
C GLY A 362 5.27 -4.26 -10.91
N GLU A 363 4.98 -3.06 -11.44
CA GLU A 363 4.66 -2.83 -12.86
C GLU A 363 5.82 -3.21 -13.79
N ILE A 364 7.06 -2.97 -13.37
CA ILE A 364 8.28 -3.34 -14.10
C ILE A 364 8.49 -4.87 -14.13
N GLY A 365 7.99 -5.58 -13.12
CA GLY A 365 8.08 -7.03 -13.03
C GLY A 365 8.98 -7.56 -11.90
N VAL A 366 9.29 -6.74 -10.89
CA VAL A 366 10.15 -7.13 -9.76
C VAL A 366 9.44 -8.09 -8.82
N SER A 367 10.00 -9.28 -8.67
CA SER A 367 9.34 -10.43 -8.02
C SER A 367 9.65 -10.51 -6.51
N VAL A 368 10.85 -10.09 -6.12
CA VAL A 368 11.30 -10.06 -4.72
C VAL A 368 11.77 -8.66 -4.38
N MET A 369 11.27 -8.10 -3.28
CA MET A 369 11.68 -6.78 -2.81
C MET A 369 12.20 -6.87 -1.39
N LEU A 370 13.41 -6.38 -1.17
CA LEU A 370 14.07 -6.33 0.13
C LEU A 370 13.91 -4.95 0.75
N THR A 371 13.47 -4.91 2.00
CA THR A 371 13.46 -3.72 2.84
C THR A 371 14.32 -3.91 4.08
N SER A 372 14.73 -2.83 4.71
CA SER A 372 15.36 -2.85 6.03
C SER A 372 14.74 -1.77 6.91
N GLU A 373 15.05 -1.80 8.20
CA GLU A 373 14.58 -0.84 9.21
C GLU A 373 15.77 -0.22 9.95
N GLU A 374 16.75 0.31 9.19
CA GLU A 374 18.01 0.83 9.72
C GLU A 374 17.81 2.15 10.49
N SER A 375 16.99 3.04 9.95
CA SER A 375 16.64 4.29 10.63
C SER A 375 15.31 4.22 11.38
N TRP A 376 15.14 5.10 12.36
CA TRP A 376 13.87 5.23 13.07
C TRP A 376 12.71 5.57 12.14
N LYS A 377 12.94 6.43 11.14
CA LYS A 377 11.99 6.77 10.08
C LYS A 377 11.49 5.52 9.32
N ALA A 378 12.39 4.58 9.05
CA ALA A 378 12.10 3.36 8.32
C ALA A 378 11.54 2.21 9.19
N LYS A 379 11.50 2.34 10.53
CA LYS A 379 10.90 1.29 11.38
C LYS A 379 9.46 1.00 11.04
N GLY A 380 9.12 -0.26 10.77
CA GLY A 380 7.84 -0.70 10.23
C GLY A 380 7.79 -0.81 8.70
N SER A 381 8.88 -0.53 7.98
CA SER A 381 8.93 -0.64 6.51
C SER A 381 8.64 -2.07 6.02
N THR A 382 8.89 -3.10 6.84
CA THR A 382 8.53 -4.49 6.51
C THR A 382 7.02 -4.65 6.35
N LEU A 383 6.26 -4.16 7.33
CA LEU A 383 4.81 -4.16 7.29
C LEU A 383 4.26 -3.26 6.17
N GLU A 384 4.90 -2.10 5.95
CA GLU A 384 4.53 -1.19 4.87
C GLU A 384 4.73 -1.84 3.50
N ALA A 385 5.84 -2.56 3.31
CA ALA A 385 6.13 -3.30 2.08
C ALA A 385 5.14 -4.46 1.87
N ARG A 386 4.73 -5.15 2.95
CA ARG A 386 3.65 -6.15 2.89
C ARG A 386 2.31 -5.52 2.49
N GLY A 387 1.91 -4.42 3.11
CA GLY A 387 0.67 -3.72 2.73
C GLY A 387 0.72 -3.24 1.28
N ALA A 388 1.85 -2.68 0.86
CA ALA A 388 2.07 -2.21 -0.50
C ALA A 388 2.07 -3.36 -1.53
N SER A 389 2.60 -4.54 -1.18
CA SER A 389 2.62 -5.70 -2.07
C SER A 389 1.23 -6.26 -2.32
N LEU A 390 0.36 -6.29 -1.30
CA LEU A 390 -1.04 -6.67 -1.45
C LEU A 390 -1.80 -5.65 -2.32
N LEU A 391 -1.63 -4.35 -2.03
CA LEU A 391 -2.24 -3.29 -2.85
C LEU A 391 -1.80 -3.35 -4.31
N THR A 392 -0.50 -3.54 -4.55
CA THR A 392 0.07 -3.66 -5.89
C THR A 392 -0.41 -4.93 -6.58
N SER A 393 -0.49 -6.05 -5.87
CA SER A 393 -0.97 -7.31 -6.42
C SER A 393 -2.43 -7.21 -6.88
N TYR A 394 -3.28 -6.59 -6.07
CA TYR A 394 -4.64 -6.26 -6.46
C TYR A 394 -4.68 -5.32 -7.67
N SER A 395 -3.92 -4.23 -7.62
CA SER A 395 -3.84 -3.20 -8.68
C SER A 395 -3.49 -3.80 -10.04
N LEU A 396 -2.42 -4.62 -10.09
CA LEU A 396 -1.96 -5.29 -11.30
C LEU A 396 -2.98 -6.30 -11.83
N LYS A 397 -3.56 -7.13 -10.96
CA LYS A 397 -4.53 -8.16 -11.37
C LYS A 397 -5.86 -7.55 -11.83
N ALA A 398 -6.37 -6.57 -11.08
CA ALA A 398 -7.63 -5.89 -11.37
C ALA A 398 -7.51 -4.83 -12.46
N ARG A 399 -6.28 -4.52 -12.91
CA ARG A 399 -5.97 -3.39 -13.82
C ARG A 399 -6.61 -2.09 -13.34
N ALA A 400 -6.44 -1.80 -12.05
CA ALA A 400 -7.07 -0.69 -11.37
C ALA A 400 -6.02 0.06 -10.54
N PRO A 401 -6.10 1.39 -10.40
CA PRO A 401 -5.24 2.11 -9.47
C PRO A 401 -5.35 1.56 -8.04
N PRO A 402 -4.27 1.55 -7.24
CA PRO A 402 -4.26 1.08 -5.85
C PRO A 402 -4.89 2.11 -4.91
N GLN A 403 -6.14 2.49 -5.18
CA GLN A 403 -6.90 3.50 -4.43
C GLN A 403 -8.16 2.86 -3.85
N ASP A 404 -8.43 3.14 -2.57
CA ASP A 404 -9.65 2.72 -1.86
C ASP A 404 -9.92 1.20 -1.93
N ALA A 405 -8.87 0.39 -1.99
CA ALA A 405 -8.96 -1.07 -2.13
C ALA A 405 -9.17 -1.82 -0.81
N GLY A 406 -9.28 -1.13 0.33
CA GLY A 406 -9.44 -1.72 1.67
C GLY A 406 -8.15 -1.81 2.50
N ILE A 407 -7.01 -1.48 1.90
CA ILE A 407 -5.73 -1.27 2.58
C ILE A 407 -5.30 0.18 2.34
N ASP A 408 -4.77 0.85 3.36
CA ASP A 408 -4.11 2.15 3.20
C ASP A 408 -2.84 2.21 4.05
N LEU A 409 -1.88 3.03 3.62
CA LEU A 409 -0.57 3.20 4.23
C LEU A 409 -0.39 4.62 4.80
N LEU A 410 -1.42 5.15 5.45
CA LEU A 410 -1.41 6.50 6.04
C LEU A 410 -1.17 6.43 7.56
N PHE A 411 0.11 6.54 7.99
CA PHE A 411 0.52 6.36 9.40
C PHE A 411 0.99 7.63 10.14
N LEU A 412 1.78 8.51 9.51
CA LEU A 412 2.58 9.58 10.14
C LEU A 412 3.87 9.05 10.80
N LYS A 413 5.02 9.58 10.41
CA LYS A 413 6.35 9.16 10.91
C LYS A 413 7.11 10.30 11.59
N GLU A 414 8.08 9.89 12.41
CA GLU A 414 9.10 10.75 13.00
C GLU A 414 10.49 10.31 12.52
N LYS A 415 11.44 11.25 12.45
CA LYS A 415 12.81 10.96 11.99
C LYS A 415 13.67 10.35 13.08
N GLU A 416 13.51 10.83 14.31
CA GLU A 416 14.32 10.47 15.47
C GLU A 416 13.48 9.66 16.47
N PRO A 417 14.12 8.77 17.27
CA PRO A 417 13.43 8.08 18.34
C PRO A 417 12.85 9.08 19.36
N PRO A 418 11.67 8.79 19.94
CA PRO A 418 11.11 9.62 21.00
C PRO A 418 12.06 9.61 22.20
N LEU A 419 12.14 10.75 22.88
CA LEU A 419 12.93 10.87 24.09
C LEU A 419 12.33 9.99 25.19
N ASN A 420 13.17 9.15 25.80
CA ASN A 420 12.78 8.40 26.99
C ASN A 420 12.61 9.36 28.18
N PHE A 421 11.48 9.25 28.87
CA PHE A 421 11.26 9.95 30.13
C PHE A 421 11.82 9.11 31.28
N TYR A 422 12.82 9.64 31.98
CA TYR A 422 13.42 8.99 33.14
C TYR A 422 12.78 9.53 34.42
N LEU A 423 12.30 8.61 35.25
CA LEU A 423 11.75 8.96 36.56
C LEU A 423 12.87 9.46 37.49
N PRO A 424 12.61 10.49 38.31
CA PRO A 424 13.52 10.88 39.38
C PRO A 424 13.84 9.70 40.31
N GLU A 425 15.07 9.65 40.83
CA GLU A 425 15.47 8.63 41.80
C GLU A 425 14.59 8.69 43.05
N GLY A 426 14.16 7.53 43.55
CA GLY A 426 13.23 7.43 44.68
C GLY A 426 11.75 7.68 44.34
N SER A 427 11.39 7.82 43.06
CA SER A 427 9.98 7.93 42.65
C SER A 427 9.17 6.71 43.08
N ILE A 428 8.02 6.95 43.72
CA ILE A 428 7.00 5.93 43.97
C ILE A 428 6.08 5.91 42.75
N VAL A 429 6.00 4.76 42.06
CA VAL A 429 5.15 4.60 40.87
C VAL A 429 3.92 3.80 41.25
N GLU A 430 2.76 4.46 41.22
CA GLU A 430 1.47 3.78 41.23
C GLU A 430 1.09 3.42 39.79
N LYS A 431 0.91 2.13 39.51
CA LYS A 431 0.49 1.65 38.19
C LYS A 431 -1.04 1.72 38.09
N VAL A 432 -1.54 2.61 37.26
CA VAL A 432 -2.96 2.68 36.90
C VAL A 432 -3.21 1.67 35.76
N LEU A 433 -3.94 0.59 36.06
CA LEU A 433 -4.24 -0.48 35.09
C LEU A 433 -5.65 -0.36 34.49
N GLU A 434 -6.56 0.31 35.20
CA GLU A 434 -7.96 0.51 34.81
C GLU A 434 -8.34 1.98 34.99
N GLU A 435 -9.31 2.43 34.20
CA GLU A 435 -9.85 3.78 34.27
C GLU A 435 -10.73 3.95 35.52
N PRO A 436 -10.48 4.95 36.39
CA PRO A 436 -11.33 5.22 37.55
C PRO A 436 -12.76 5.62 37.18
N GLU A 437 -13.72 5.41 38.08
CA GLU A 437 -15.10 5.88 37.89
C GLU A 437 -15.17 7.41 37.80
N ALA A 438 -15.94 7.90 36.83
CA ALA A 438 -16.08 9.33 36.55
C ALA A 438 -17.17 10.02 37.38
N GLU A 439 -16.88 11.21 37.92
CA GLU A 439 -17.84 12.05 38.63
C GLU A 439 -18.68 12.89 37.65
N ILE A 440 -19.93 12.49 37.45
CA ILE A 440 -20.85 13.17 36.52
C ILE A 440 -21.44 14.44 37.15
N GLN A 441 -21.04 15.61 36.64
CA GLN A 441 -21.68 16.89 36.95
C GLN A 441 -23.02 17.01 36.22
N ARG A 442 -24.09 17.24 36.98
CA ARG A 442 -25.42 17.47 36.41
C ARG A 442 -25.61 18.95 36.05
N GLY A 443 -26.24 19.21 34.89
CA GLY A 443 -26.65 20.55 34.47
C GLY A 443 -25.59 21.35 33.68
N LEU A 444 -24.41 20.76 33.44
CA LEU A 444 -23.40 21.30 32.55
C LEU A 444 -22.82 20.18 31.70
N PHE A 445 -22.84 20.33 30.38
CA PHE A 445 -22.08 19.47 29.47
C PHE A 445 -21.47 20.29 28.34
N PHE A 446 -20.42 19.73 27.72
CA PHE A 446 -19.69 20.38 26.64
C PHE A 446 -19.84 19.60 25.34
N THR A 447 -20.06 20.33 24.25
CA THR A 447 -19.90 19.79 22.90
C THR A 447 -18.74 20.50 22.21
N VAL A 448 -17.84 19.74 21.62
CA VAL A 448 -16.65 20.24 20.94
C VAL A 448 -16.73 19.90 19.46
N GLY A 449 -16.21 20.79 18.61
CA GLY A 449 -16.12 20.57 17.17
C GLY A 449 -14.87 21.24 16.60
N ALA A 450 -14.37 20.70 15.49
CA ALA A 450 -13.25 21.25 14.75
C ALA A 450 -13.73 21.71 13.35
N ASP A 451 -13.51 22.98 13.02
CA ASP A 451 -13.77 23.55 11.71
C ASP A 451 -12.45 23.65 10.93
N HIS A 452 -12.20 22.70 10.04
CA HIS A 452 -10.98 22.66 9.23
C HIS A 452 -10.89 23.81 8.21
N ALA A 453 -12.02 24.35 7.75
CA ALA A 453 -12.03 25.44 6.79
C ALA A 453 -11.62 26.76 7.47
N LYS A 454 -12.09 27.00 8.69
CA LYS A 454 -11.72 28.17 9.49
C LYS A 454 -10.45 27.98 10.31
N LYS A 455 -9.98 26.73 10.46
CA LYS A 455 -8.89 26.34 11.37
C LYS A 455 -9.17 26.75 12.82
N THR A 456 -10.41 26.56 13.25
CA THR A 456 -10.88 26.89 14.61
C THR A 456 -11.51 25.67 15.28
N ILE A 457 -11.45 25.68 16.60
CA ILE A 457 -12.13 24.75 17.50
C ILE A 457 -13.29 25.52 18.11
N VAL A 458 -14.45 24.90 18.19
CA VAL A 458 -15.63 25.44 18.86
C VAL A 458 -15.96 24.53 20.04
N ALA A 459 -16.11 25.12 21.23
CA ALA A 459 -16.67 24.44 22.39
C ALA A 459 -17.92 25.17 22.87
N CYS A 460 -19.02 24.45 22.98
CA CYS A 460 -20.28 24.97 23.49
C CYS A 460 -20.59 24.38 24.86
N ALA A 461 -20.78 25.25 25.84
CA ALA A 461 -21.24 24.91 27.17
C ALA A 461 -22.77 24.95 27.20
N HIS A 462 -23.39 23.82 27.51
CA HIS A 462 -24.84 23.68 27.63
C HIS A 462 -25.23 23.73 29.10
N ARG A 463 -26.02 24.73 29.47
CA ARG A 463 -26.49 24.97 30.85
C ARG A 463 -28.00 25.19 30.84
N ALA A 464 -28.62 25.14 32.01
CA ALA A 464 -30.06 25.45 32.16
C ALA A 464 -30.41 26.86 31.64
N GLU A 465 -29.48 27.81 31.75
CA GLU A 465 -29.61 29.20 31.30
C GLU A 465 -29.49 29.37 29.77
N GLY A 466 -29.03 28.35 29.05
CA GLY A 466 -28.80 28.36 27.61
C GLY A 466 -27.43 27.84 27.19
N ILE A 467 -27.10 28.07 25.92
CA ILE A 467 -25.87 27.58 25.29
C ILE A 467 -24.91 28.76 25.08
N THR A 468 -23.66 28.62 25.53
CA THR A 468 -22.59 29.60 25.28
C THR A 468 -21.45 28.92 24.53
N CYS A 469 -21.14 29.38 23.32
CA CYS A 469 -20.07 28.82 22.50
C CYS A 469 -18.83 29.71 22.49
N PHE A 470 -17.66 29.06 22.47
CA PHE A 470 -16.34 29.68 22.47
C PHE A 470 -15.59 29.13 21.26
N GLU A 471 -15.18 30.03 20.37
CA GLU A 471 -14.42 29.69 19.16
C GLU A 471 -12.99 30.24 19.27
N GLY A 472 -12.01 29.44 18.86
CA GLY A 472 -10.61 29.87 18.82
C GLY A 472 -9.70 28.84 18.16
N SER A 473 -8.45 29.21 17.89
CA SER A 473 -7.47 28.32 17.24
C SER A 473 -6.59 27.53 18.21
N SER A 474 -6.80 27.69 19.53
CA SER A 474 -5.99 27.02 20.56
C SER A 474 -6.88 26.44 21.66
N ALA A 475 -6.69 25.15 21.95
CA ALA A 475 -7.35 24.47 23.06
C ALA A 475 -7.09 25.24 24.37
N ARG A 476 -5.85 25.68 24.55
CA ARG A 476 -5.39 26.38 25.75
C ARG A 476 -6.13 27.68 26.00
N SER A 477 -6.33 28.47 24.96
CA SER A 477 -7.05 29.74 25.05
C SER A 477 -8.52 29.51 25.36
N ILE A 478 -9.14 28.50 24.71
CA ILE A 478 -10.57 28.19 24.86
C ILE A 478 -10.86 27.70 26.27
N TYR A 479 -10.15 26.67 26.78
CA TYR A 479 -10.47 26.14 28.11
C TYR A 479 -10.25 27.20 29.20
N LYS A 480 -9.20 28.03 29.11
CA LYS A 480 -8.97 29.14 30.07
C LYS A 480 -10.08 30.20 29.99
N LYS A 481 -10.56 30.50 28.79
CA LYS A 481 -11.68 31.44 28.63
C LYS A 481 -12.98 30.87 29.19
N ILE A 482 -13.23 29.58 29.00
CA ILE A 482 -14.40 28.88 29.55
C ILE A 482 -14.33 28.91 31.08
N LEU A 483 -13.23 28.46 31.68
CA LEU A 483 -13.05 28.41 33.14
C LEU A 483 -13.06 29.80 33.81
N SER A 484 -12.66 30.85 33.10
CA SER A 484 -12.79 32.22 33.63
C SER A 484 -14.21 32.77 33.56
N THR A 485 -15.04 32.26 32.63
CA THR A 485 -16.41 32.73 32.35
C THR A 485 -17.45 31.92 33.11
N ILE A 486 -17.29 30.60 33.19
CA ILE A 486 -18.17 29.66 33.88
C ILE A 486 -17.47 29.20 35.16
N LYS A 487 -17.99 29.62 36.31
CA LYS A 487 -17.35 29.40 37.62
C LYS A 487 -17.59 28.01 38.21
N GLU A 488 -18.58 27.29 37.71
CA GLU A 488 -19.12 26.06 38.31
C GLU A 488 -18.64 24.79 37.60
N VAL A 489 -17.52 24.83 36.87
CA VAL A 489 -16.99 23.64 36.17
C VAL A 489 -16.23 22.76 37.16
N SER A 490 -16.63 21.48 37.32
CA SER A 490 -15.91 20.55 38.19
C SER A 490 -14.48 20.28 37.67
N PRO A 491 -13.53 19.88 38.53
CA PRO A 491 -12.17 19.54 38.09
C PRO A 491 -12.14 18.48 36.98
N GLU A 492 -13.01 17.48 37.07
CA GLU A 492 -13.10 16.41 36.08
C GLU A 492 -13.67 16.89 34.74
N HIS A 493 -14.72 17.72 34.76
CA HIS A 493 -15.24 18.35 33.54
C HIS A 493 -14.22 19.29 32.90
N ALA A 494 -13.41 19.99 33.71
CA ALA A 494 -12.34 20.83 33.23
C ALA A 494 -11.22 20.00 32.56
N ALA A 495 -10.86 18.85 33.15
CA ALA A 495 -9.89 17.91 32.59
C ALA A 495 -10.39 17.29 31.27
N TYR A 496 -11.64 16.79 31.25
CA TYR A 496 -12.28 16.25 30.05
C TYR A 496 -12.37 17.29 28.92
N LEU A 497 -12.81 18.51 29.24
CA LEU A 497 -12.83 19.62 28.28
C LEU A 497 -11.44 19.91 27.72
N GLY A 498 -10.41 19.93 28.57
CA GLY A 498 -9.02 20.09 28.15
C GLY A 498 -8.54 18.97 27.22
N TYR A 499 -8.91 17.72 27.53
CA TYR A 499 -8.61 16.53 26.72
C TYR A 499 -9.24 16.64 25.33
N GLU A 500 -10.57 16.85 25.25
CA GLU A 500 -11.30 16.94 23.98
C GLU A 500 -10.89 18.16 23.13
N LEU A 501 -10.63 19.31 23.75
CA LEU A 501 -10.11 20.47 23.03
C LEU A 501 -8.71 20.22 22.46
N SER A 502 -7.82 19.58 23.22
CA SER A 502 -6.47 19.24 22.75
C SER A 502 -6.52 18.26 21.58
N ARG A 503 -7.44 17.29 21.64
CA ARG A 503 -7.72 16.37 20.55
C ARG A 503 -8.24 17.08 19.30
N ALA A 504 -9.19 17.99 19.45
CA ALA A 504 -9.66 18.82 18.35
C ALA A 504 -8.52 19.66 17.73
N GLU A 505 -7.63 20.24 18.55
CA GLU A 505 -6.45 20.98 18.07
C GLU A 505 -5.50 20.08 17.26
N ILE A 506 -5.19 18.88 17.77
CA ILE A 506 -4.37 17.89 17.06
C ILE A 506 -5.03 17.49 15.73
N SER A 507 -6.35 17.32 15.70
CA SER A 507 -7.08 16.98 14.47
C SER A 507 -6.91 18.05 13.38
N LEU A 508 -6.93 19.33 13.75
CA LEU A 508 -6.71 20.46 12.83
C LEU A 508 -5.28 20.48 12.30
N ILE A 509 -4.29 20.19 13.16
CA ILE A 509 -2.87 20.10 12.79
C ILE A 509 -2.65 18.96 11.80
N LEU A 510 -3.22 17.78 12.08
CA LEU A 510 -3.04 16.57 11.28
C LEU A 510 -3.99 16.48 10.06
N GLY A 511 -4.97 17.38 9.95
CA GLY A 511 -6.03 17.30 8.94
C GLY A 511 -6.92 16.06 9.09
N LYS A 512 -7.03 15.50 10.30
CA LYS A 512 -7.83 14.29 10.60
C LYS A 512 -9.23 14.67 11.06
N THR A 513 -10.20 13.80 10.82
CA THR A 513 -11.56 13.97 11.34
C THR A 513 -11.55 13.89 12.87
N TYR A 514 -12.13 14.90 13.52
CA TYR A 514 -12.44 14.87 14.94
C TYR A 514 -13.88 14.43 15.15
N ILE A 515 -14.06 13.46 16.05
CA ILE A 515 -15.34 13.04 16.60
C ILE A 515 -15.13 13.01 18.11
N GLN A 516 -15.95 13.79 18.84
CA GLN A 516 -15.93 13.81 20.30
C GLN A 516 -16.16 12.40 20.85
N ASP A 517 -15.39 12.01 21.86
CA ASP A 517 -15.36 10.65 22.44
C ASP A 517 -14.96 9.52 21.47
N GLY A 518 -14.76 9.83 20.19
CA GLY A 518 -14.16 8.92 19.20
C GLY A 518 -12.67 8.77 19.45
N ASP A 519 -11.93 8.16 18.53
CA ASP A 519 -10.46 8.12 18.58
C ASP A 519 -9.89 8.74 17.29
N ILE A 520 -8.87 9.59 17.42
CA ILE A 520 -8.21 10.22 16.27
C ILE A 520 -7.16 9.27 15.65
N LEU A 521 -6.56 8.40 16.46
CA LEU A 521 -5.37 7.62 16.12
C LEU A 521 -5.58 6.10 16.19
N ARG A 522 -6.65 5.57 16.79
CA ARG A 522 -6.96 4.12 16.76
C ARG A 522 -7.11 3.55 15.37
N SER A 523 -7.46 4.39 14.40
CA SER A 523 -7.41 4.03 12.98
C SER A 523 -6.01 3.57 12.52
N LEU A 524 -4.92 3.96 13.21
CA LEU A 524 -3.56 3.55 12.87
C LEU A 524 -3.21 2.14 13.36
N VAL A 525 -3.65 1.77 14.57
CA VAL A 525 -3.40 0.44 15.15
C VAL A 525 -4.16 -0.62 14.33
N ASN A 526 -5.44 -0.37 14.09
CA ASN A 526 -6.30 -1.30 13.34
C ASN A 526 -5.81 -1.55 11.91
N LYS A 527 -5.08 -0.60 11.28
CA LYS A 527 -4.53 -0.78 9.92
C LYS A 527 -3.47 -1.86 9.86
N LYS A 528 -2.57 -1.90 10.84
CA LYS A 528 -1.49 -2.89 10.89
C LYS A 528 -2.07 -4.30 11.00
N ASP A 529 -2.96 -4.48 11.97
CA ASP A 529 -3.65 -5.75 12.21
C ASP A 529 -4.49 -6.19 11.00
N ASN A 530 -5.11 -5.23 10.30
CA ASN A 530 -5.87 -5.54 9.09
C ASN A 530 -4.98 -6.08 7.96
N ILE A 531 -3.83 -5.44 7.70
CA ILE A 531 -2.87 -5.88 6.67
C ILE A 531 -2.40 -7.31 6.96
N LEU A 532 -2.00 -7.58 8.20
CA LEU A 532 -1.52 -8.90 8.62
C LEU A 532 -2.65 -9.94 8.58
N SER A 533 -3.84 -9.60 9.06
CA SER A 533 -5.01 -10.49 9.01
C SER A 533 -5.39 -10.89 7.58
N ILE A 534 -5.35 -9.96 6.63
CA ILE A 534 -5.56 -10.26 5.21
C ILE A 534 -4.48 -11.23 4.71
N TYR A 535 -3.21 -10.92 5.00
CA TYR A 535 -2.07 -11.74 4.55
C TYR A 535 -2.07 -13.15 5.13
N ASP A 536 -2.28 -13.31 6.44
CA ASP A 536 -2.25 -14.61 7.13
C ASP A 536 -3.38 -15.53 6.68
N GLN A 537 -4.54 -14.96 6.35
CA GLN A 537 -5.64 -15.72 5.76
C GLN A 537 -5.31 -16.21 4.36
N LEU A 538 -4.63 -15.39 3.54
CA LEU A 538 -4.13 -15.82 2.23
C LEU A 538 -3.08 -16.93 2.37
N LYS A 539 -2.11 -16.76 3.28
CA LYS A 539 -1.05 -17.75 3.53
C LYS A 539 -1.64 -19.10 3.90
N ARG A 540 -2.59 -19.16 4.84
CA ARG A 540 -3.27 -20.40 5.26
C ARG A 540 -4.00 -21.11 4.12
N LYS A 541 -4.74 -20.36 3.29
CA LYS A 541 -5.44 -20.92 2.12
C LYS A 541 -4.48 -21.50 1.09
N VAL A 542 -3.35 -20.82 0.84
CA VAL A 542 -2.34 -21.27 -0.13
C VAL A 542 -1.60 -22.51 0.36
N THR A 543 -1.34 -22.62 1.67
CA THR A 543 -0.64 -23.78 2.25
C THR A 543 -1.56 -24.96 2.58
N GLY A 544 -2.89 -24.80 2.46
CA GLY A 544 -3.86 -25.86 2.74
C GLY A 544 -4.08 -26.17 4.23
N ASN A 545 -3.65 -25.27 5.12
CA ASN A 545 -3.89 -25.36 6.56
C ASN A 545 -5.17 -24.59 6.92
N GLU A 546 -6.35 -25.20 6.71
CA GLU A 546 -7.63 -24.71 7.24
C GLU A 546 -7.91 -25.17 8.66
#